data_AF-B3T8L3-F1
#
_entry.id   AF-B3T8L3-F1
#
_cell.length_a   1.000
_cell.length_b   1.000
_cell.length_c   1.000
_cell.angle_alpha   90.00
_cell.angle_beta   90.00
_cell.angle_gamma   90.00
#
_symmetry.space_group_name_H-M   'P 1'
#
loop_
_entity.id
_entity.type
_entity.pdbx_description
1 polymer ?
#
loop_
_entity_poly.entity_id
_entity_poly.type
_entity_poly.pdbx_seq_one_letter_code
_entity_poly.pdbx_strand_id
1 'polypeptide(L)'
;MIPGKKNSCIIFGGEPTVQVKGKGKGGRNQELVLQILKLIQNSDHHVLVSSISTDGIDGNTTCSGALIENNSFGLQEISSYLENNDSYSFFKRHGGLIKTGPTHTNLMDVGLIIRY
;
A
#
# COMPACT_ATOMS: atom_id res chain seq x y z
N MET A 1 -5.30 13.14 2.27
CA MET A 1 -4.18 13.97 2.77
C MET A 1 -2.98 13.75 1.87
N ILE A 2 -2.84 14.52 0.80
CA ILE A 2 -1.57 14.61 0.08
C ILE A 2 -0.79 15.77 0.71
N PRO A 3 0.54 15.68 0.89
CA PRO A 3 1.31 16.80 1.41
C PRO A 3 1.10 18.07 0.57
N GLY A 4 0.71 19.18 1.23
CA GLY A 4 0.38 20.43 0.55
C GLY A 4 1.59 21.14 -0.09
N LYS A 5 2.81 20.84 0.37
CA LYS A 5 4.07 21.39 -0.14
C LYS A 5 4.80 20.37 -1.01
N LYS A 6 5.40 20.82 -2.12
CA LYS A 6 6.36 19.99 -2.88
C LYS A 6 7.58 19.65 -2.01
N ASN A 7 8.19 18.48 -2.20
CA ASN A 7 9.31 17.96 -1.40
C ASN A 7 8.94 17.83 0.08
N SER A 8 7.84 17.13 0.38
CA SER A 8 7.45 16.86 1.76
C SER A 8 7.00 15.42 1.95
N CYS A 9 7.11 14.96 3.19
CA CYS A 9 6.84 13.59 3.60
C CYS A 9 5.89 13.61 4.79
N ILE A 10 4.79 12.86 4.69
CA ILE A 10 3.93 12.51 5.81
C ILE A 10 4.33 11.12 6.26
N ILE A 11 4.64 10.98 7.55
CA ILE A 11 4.88 9.70 8.21
C ILE A 11 3.68 9.42 9.09
N PHE A 12 3.14 8.21 9.03
CA PHE A 12 2.04 7.76 9.87
C PHE A 12 2.29 6.35 10.37
N GLY A 13 1.66 5.98 11.48
CA GLY A 13 1.75 4.65 12.06
C GLY A 13 0.47 4.28 12.80
N GLY A 14 0.28 2.98 13.02
CA GLY A 14 -0.89 2.43 13.67
C GLY A 14 -1.09 0.98 13.28
N GLU A 15 -2.32 0.49 13.40
CA GLU A 15 -2.68 -0.88 13.06
C GLU A 15 -3.97 -0.92 12.23
N PRO A 16 -3.91 -0.58 10.92
CA PRO A 16 -5.07 -0.69 10.04
C PRO A 16 -5.67 -2.09 10.02
N THR A 17 -6.95 -2.18 9.71
CA THR A 17 -7.65 -3.45 9.51
C THR A 17 -8.27 -3.49 8.13
N VAL A 18 -8.34 -4.68 7.54
CA VAL A 18 -9.06 -4.94 6.30
C VAL A 18 -10.34 -5.72 6.58
N GLN A 19 -11.43 -5.33 5.96
CA GLN A 19 -12.64 -6.16 5.93
C GLN A 19 -12.53 -7.13 4.75
N VAL A 20 -12.25 -8.40 5.05
CA VAL A 20 -12.12 -9.45 4.03
C VAL A 20 -13.51 -9.83 3.50
N LYS A 21 -13.69 -9.68 2.18
CA LYS A 21 -14.91 -10.01 1.42
C LYS A 21 -14.62 -11.00 0.29
N GLY A 22 -13.43 -10.93 -0.30
CA GLY A 22 -12.99 -11.79 -1.38
C GLY A 22 -12.17 -13.00 -0.96
N LYS A 23 -11.53 -13.64 -1.94
CA LYS A 23 -10.65 -14.81 -1.76
C LYS A 23 -9.21 -14.53 -2.20
N GLY A 24 -8.88 -13.26 -2.39
CA GLY A 24 -7.58 -12.80 -2.83
C GLY A 24 -6.46 -13.02 -1.84
N LYS A 25 -5.25 -12.68 -2.28
CA LYS A 25 -4.05 -12.67 -1.46
C LYS A 25 -3.65 -11.23 -1.17
N GLY A 26 -3.27 -10.93 0.06
CA GLY A 26 -2.94 -9.56 0.46
C GLY A 26 -2.82 -9.39 1.97
N GLY A 27 -2.70 -8.13 2.37
CA GLY A 27 -2.67 -7.72 3.76
C GLY A 27 -3.11 -6.27 3.92
N ARG A 28 -3.22 -5.85 5.18
CA ARG A 28 -3.70 -4.51 5.56
C ARG A 28 -2.84 -3.39 4.99
N ASN A 29 -1.52 -3.57 4.94
CA ASN A 29 -0.59 -2.57 4.43
C ASN A 29 -0.67 -2.47 2.90
N GLN A 30 -0.64 -3.61 2.21
CA GLN A 30 -0.82 -3.65 0.76
C GLN A 30 -2.18 -3.05 0.36
N GLU A 31 -3.26 -3.42 1.06
CA GLU A 31 -4.59 -2.88 0.75
C GLU A 31 -4.68 -1.38 1.02
N LEU A 32 -4.08 -0.88 2.11
CA LEU A 32 -4.00 0.55 2.40
C LEU A 32 -3.30 1.33 1.27
N VAL A 33 -2.16 0.84 0.79
CA VAL A 33 -1.44 1.48 -0.33
C VAL A 33 -2.30 1.49 -1.59
N LEU A 34 -3.00 0.39 -1.89
CA LEU A 34 -3.86 0.29 -3.07
C LEU A 34 -5.11 1.19 -2.97
N GLN A 35 -5.68 1.34 -1.78
CA GLN A 35 -6.77 2.28 -1.50
C GLN A 35 -6.31 3.73 -1.69
N ILE A 36 -5.13 4.09 -1.17
CA ILE A 36 -4.58 5.43 -1.37
C ILE A 36 -4.31 5.68 -2.86
N LEU A 37 -3.73 4.70 -3.58
CA LEU A 37 -3.50 4.79 -5.02
C LEU A 37 -4.80 5.08 -5.79
N LYS A 38 -5.90 4.41 -5.43
CA LYS A 38 -7.23 4.67 -6.02
C LYS A 38 -7.66 6.14 -5.89
N LEU A 39 -7.31 6.79 -4.78
CA LEU A 39 -7.66 8.18 -4.51
C LEU A 39 -6.74 9.19 -5.24
N ILE A 40 -5.48 8.81 -5.49
CA ILE A 40 -4.46 9.75 -6.00
C ILE A 40 -4.04 9.52 -7.46
N GLN A 41 -4.52 8.45 -8.11
CA GLN A 41 -4.10 8.07 -9.47
C GLN A 41 -4.32 9.15 -10.55
N ASN A 42 -5.25 10.08 -10.33
CA ASN A 42 -5.55 11.20 -11.24
C ASN A 42 -4.92 12.52 -10.77
N SER A 43 -4.01 12.47 -9.81
CA SER A 43 -3.33 13.67 -9.32
C SER A 43 -2.21 14.09 -10.28
N ASP A 44 -2.16 15.38 -10.61
CA ASP A 44 -1.05 15.99 -11.39
C ASP A 44 0.25 16.15 -10.59
N HIS A 45 0.33 15.62 -9.37
CA HIS A 45 1.52 15.68 -8.52
C HIS A 45 2.23 14.34 -8.50
N HIS A 46 3.57 14.35 -8.44
CA HIS A 46 4.32 13.12 -8.19
C HIS A 46 4.21 12.74 -6.73
N VAL A 47 3.54 11.63 -6.46
CA VAL A 47 3.27 11.12 -5.12
C VAL A 47 3.69 9.67 -5.03
N LEU A 48 4.50 9.36 -4.04
CA LEU A 48 4.87 7.99 -3.66
C LEU A 48 4.22 7.65 -2.34
N VAL A 49 3.62 6.47 -2.26
CA VAL A 49 2.94 5.95 -1.08
C VAL A 49 3.57 4.63 -0.69
N SER A 50 3.78 4.40 0.60
CA SER A 50 4.26 3.14 1.14
C SER A 50 3.57 2.83 2.47
N SER A 51 3.37 1.55 2.75
CA SER A 51 2.97 1.05 4.07
C SER A 51 3.58 -0.33 4.29
N ILE A 52 4.10 -0.57 5.49
CA ILE A 52 4.72 -1.85 5.87
C ILE A 52 4.34 -2.26 7.30
N SER A 53 4.23 -3.56 7.50
CA SER A 53 4.28 -4.19 8.82
C SER A 53 5.72 -4.28 9.29
N THR A 54 5.97 -3.86 10.52
CA THR A 54 7.30 -3.88 11.12
C THR A 54 7.80 -5.29 11.44
N ASP A 55 6.91 -6.28 11.55
CA ASP A 55 7.27 -7.71 11.73
C ASP A 55 7.74 -8.40 10.46
N GLY A 56 7.59 -7.72 9.32
CA GLY A 56 8.02 -8.19 8.01
C GLY A 56 6.99 -9.02 7.24
N ILE A 57 5.78 -9.19 7.78
CA ILE A 57 4.71 -9.99 7.17
C ILE A 57 3.40 -9.18 7.17
N ASP A 58 2.77 -9.08 6.00
CA ASP A 58 1.49 -8.41 5.82
C ASP A 58 0.43 -9.38 5.33
N GLY A 59 -0.53 -9.68 6.21
CA GLY A 59 -1.63 -10.60 5.94
C GLY A 59 -1.17 -12.03 5.60
N ASN A 60 -1.78 -12.62 4.57
CA ASN A 60 -1.46 -14.00 4.14
C ASN A 60 -0.33 -14.06 3.09
N THR A 61 0.60 -13.09 3.13
CA THR A 61 1.69 -12.94 2.17
C THR A 61 3.06 -13.21 2.79
N THR A 62 4.12 -13.17 1.97
CA THR A 62 5.51 -13.21 2.44
C THR A 62 6.19 -11.84 2.33
N CYS A 63 5.40 -10.78 2.18
CA CYS A 63 5.84 -9.41 1.99
C CYS A 63 5.48 -8.61 3.24
N SER A 64 6.24 -7.56 3.55
CA SER A 64 5.93 -6.67 4.67
C SER A 64 4.91 -5.61 4.29
N GLY A 65 4.69 -5.36 3.00
CA GLY A 65 3.78 -4.34 2.53
C GLY A 65 4.02 -3.98 1.08
N ALA A 66 3.75 -2.74 0.72
CA ALA A 66 3.94 -2.24 -0.64
C ALA A 66 4.40 -0.77 -0.69
N LEU A 67 5.00 -0.39 -1.81
CA LEU A 67 5.19 1.01 -2.23
C LEU A 67 4.73 1.19 -3.67
N ILE A 68 4.20 2.37 -3.99
CA ILE A 68 3.86 2.69 -5.38
C ILE A 68 3.85 4.20 -5.61
N GLU A 69 4.16 4.59 -6.83
CA GLU A 69 3.96 5.94 -7.34
C GLU A 69 2.57 6.06 -7.94
N ASN A 70 2.02 7.27 -7.97
CA ASN A 70 0.69 7.55 -8.53
C ASN A 70 0.65 7.56 -10.07
N ASN A 71 1.31 6.60 -10.71
CA ASN A 71 1.25 6.41 -12.15
C ASN A 71 -0.20 6.18 -12.61
N SER A 72 -0.47 6.39 -13.90
CA SER A 72 -1.82 6.20 -14.45
C SER A 72 -2.20 4.72 -14.49
N PHE A 73 -2.97 4.29 -13.48
CA PHE A 73 -3.57 2.95 -13.40
C PHE A 73 -5.07 3.03 -13.64
N GLY A 74 -5.69 2.02 -14.25
CA GLY A 74 -7.14 2.01 -14.47
C GLY A 74 -7.93 1.92 -13.16
N LEU A 75 -8.88 2.83 -12.91
CA LEU A 75 -9.75 2.79 -11.72
C LEU A 75 -10.50 1.46 -11.58
N GLN A 76 -10.93 0.88 -12.70
CA GLN A 76 -11.63 -0.40 -12.72
C GLN A 76 -10.71 -1.56 -12.32
N GLU A 77 -9.45 -1.52 -12.76
CA GLU A 77 -8.46 -2.53 -12.38
C GLU A 77 -8.20 -2.49 -10.88
N ILE A 78 -7.86 -1.30 -10.34
CA ILE A 78 -7.63 -1.12 -8.90
C ILE A 78 -8.84 -1.60 -8.09
N SER A 79 -10.05 -1.20 -8.50
CA SER A 79 -11.27 -1.56 -7.80
C SER A 79 -11.52 -3.07 -7.80
N SER A 80 -11.25 -3.76 -8.91
CA SER A 80 -11.40 -5.22 -8.98
C SER A 80 -10.47 -5.96 -8.01
N TYR A 81 -9.21 -5.54 -7.89
CA TYR A 81 -8.29 -6.14 -6.90
C TYR A 81 -8.72 -5.84 -5.46
N LEU A 82 -9.20 -4.63 -5.18
CA LEU A 82 -9.69 -4.25 -3.84
C LEU A 82 -10.96 -5.04 -3.45
N GLU A 83 -11.92 -5.19 -4.37
CA GLU A 83 -13.17 -5.93 -4.13
C GLU A 83 -12.92 -7.41 -3.80
N ASN A 84 -11.85 -7.98 -4.35
CA ASN A 84 -11.45 -9.36 -4.07
C ASN A 84 -10.42 -9.50 -2.93
N ASN A 85 -10.02 -8.41 -2.26
CA ASN A 85 -8.91 -8.38 -1.29
C ASN A 85 -7.61 -9.01 -1.84
N ASP A 86 -7.29 -8.72 -3.09
CA ASP A 86 -6.19 -9.33 -3.84
C ASP A 86 -5.03 -8.34 -4.13
N SER A 87 -4.73 -7.48 -3.14
CA SER A 87 -3.71 -6.43 -3.25
C SER A 87 -2.32 -6.98 -3.56
N TYR A 88 -1.98 -8.18 -3.08
CA TYR A 88 -0.70 -8.83 -3.40
C TYR A 88 -0.54 -9.09 -4.89
N SER A 89 -1.59 -9.58 -5.56
CA SER A 89 -1.53 -9.89 -6.99
C SER A 89 -1.38 -8.63 -7.83
N PHE A 90 -1.99 -7.51 -7.40
CA PHE A 90 -1.79 -6.21 -8.01
C PHE A 90 -0.31 -5.77 -7.95
N PHE A 91 0.30 -5.72 -6.77
CA PHE A 91 1.71 -5.32 -6.63
C PHE A 91 2.69 -6.36 -7.16
N LYS A 92 2.31 -7.64 -7.23
CA LYS A 92 3.10 -8.66 -7.92
C LYS A 92 3.17 -8.39 -9.43
N ARG A 93 2.05 -7.93 -10.01
CA ARG A 93 1.94 -7.62 -11.45
C ARG A 93 2.63 -6.30 -11.80
N HIS A 94 2.39 -5.25 -11.01
CA HIS A 94 2.83 -3.89 -11.31
C HIS A 94 4.13 -3.49 -10.60
N GLY A 95 4.68 -4.37 -9.77
CA GLY A 95 5.80 -4.08 -8.89
C GLY A 95 5.34 -3.36 -7.60
N GLY A 96 6.31 -3.10 -6.73
CA GLY A 96 6.05 -2.38 -5.48
C GLY A 96 5.92 -3.25 -4.23
N LEU A 97 5.93 -4.59 -4.35
CA LEU A 97 6.00 -5.46 -3.17
C LEU A 97 7.28 -5.21 -2.37
N ILE A 98 7.14 -4.95 -1.07
CA ILE A 98 8.27 -4.82 -0.15
C ILE A 98 8.50 -6.16 0.55
N LYS A 99 9.70 -6.70 0.43
CA LYS A 99 10.12 -7.94 1.09
C LYS A 99 11.30 -7.65 2.01
N THR A 100 11.03 -7.55 3.31
CA THR A 100 12.07 -7.43 4.34
C THR A 100 12.53 -8.80 4.85
N GLY A 101 11.66 -9.81 4.75
CA GLY A 101 11.78 -11.02 5.58
C GLY A 101 11.34 -10.75 7.01
N PRO A 102 11.28 -11.80 7.88
CA PRO A 102 10.93 -11.64 9.28
C PRO A 102 11.97 -10.75 9.98
N THR A 103 11.51 -9.67 10.59
CA THR A 103 12.38 -8.70 11.28
C THR A 103 12.62 -9.04 12.74
N HIS A 104 11.83 -9.99 13.28
CA HIS A 104 11.82 -10.40 14.68
C HIS A 104 11.50 -9.27 15.68
N THR A 105 10.83 -8.22 15.23
CA THR A 105 10.28 -7.15 16.07
C THR A 105 8.90 -6.74 15.56
N ASN A 106 7.98 -6.34 16.43
CA ASN A 106 6.65 -5.89 16.03
C ASN A 106 6.26 -4.62 16.79
N LEU A 107 6.24 -3.50 16.06
CA LEU A 107 5.78 -2.17 16.45
C LEU A 107 4.61 -1.73 15.53
N MET A 108 3.73 -2.67 15.19
CA MET A 108 2.59 -2.50 14.28
C MET A 108 3.05 -2.06 12.86
N ASP A 109 2.33 -1.13 12.24
CA ASP A 109 2.56 -0.71 10.86
C ASP A 109 3.07 0.74 10.78
N VAL A 110 3.90 1.00 9.76
CA VAL A 110 4.42 2.33 9.43
C VAL A 110 4.18 2.62 7.95
N GLY A 111 3.73 3.83 7.65
CA GLY A 111 3.52 4.28 6.29
C GLY A 111 4.02 5.69 6.00
N LEU A 112 4.20 5.97 4.71
CA LEU A 112 4.81 7.16 4.17
C LEU A 112 3.97 7.66 2.98
N ILE A 113 3.78 8.97 2.89
CA ILE A 113 3.30 9.64 1.66
C ILE A 113 4.29 10.76 1.35
N ILE A 114 4.98 10.63 0.23
CA ILE A 114 5.99 11.59 -0.24
C ILE A 114 5.43 12.31 -1.46
N ARG A 115 5.48 13.64 -1.47
CA ARG A 115 5.25 14.45 -2.67
C ARG A 115 6.55 15.09 -3.10
N TYR A 116 6.93 14.94 -4.37
CA TYR A 116 8.19 15.43 -4.94
C TYR A 116 8.03 16.10 -6.30
#